data_AF-A0A3N9VGI2-F1
#
_entry.id   AF-A0A3N9VGI2-F1
#
_cell.length_a   1.000
_cell.length_b   1.000
_cell.length_c   1.000
_cell.angle_alpha   90.00
_cell.angle_beta   90.00
_cell.angle_gamma   90.00
#
_symmetry.space_group_name_H-M   'P 1'
#
loop_
_entity.id
_entity.type
_entity.pdbx_description
1 polymer ?
#
loop_
_entity_poly.entity_id
_entity_poly.type
_entity_poly.pdbx_seq_one_letter_code
_entity_poly.pdbx_strand_id
1 'polypeptide(L)'
;MQPLAEIFSQGDEVVTGEIADTNAAWLAEALTGMGFDVSRHTTVGDRLEALIDLLREISARAELCLSTGGLGPTCDDLTAEAVSRAFDRPLAMDSVALGQIEDWFRRMGRDMPAVNRKQALLPAGAVRLDNAWGTAPGFSVTAGRCRFYFMPGVPREMKAMFRAVIAPQLPLGFELAPRPRVVLRTVGLGESALQERLDGVVLDGAQLGFRAGGAENQVKLAFLPGEPDAAIEEVVRRVTDALGEVIYAVVRDGVGPAQLPAVVGDLLRARHFRLYLLETASAGLLASRCGGEDWLVGARLEPFPERLLADFGMVASDSPLADVRALASLLRDRSHADV
;
A
#
# COMPACT_ATOMS: atom_id res chain seq x y z
N MET A 1 0.81 11.72 24.58
CA MET A 1 0.11 10.50 24.10
C MET A 1 -0.04 10.64 22.60
N GLN A 2 0.06 9.55 21.84
CA GLN A 2 -0.12 9.61 20.37
C GLN A 2 -1.56 10.04 20.06
N PRO A 3 -1.80 10.94 19.09
CA PRO A 3 -3.15 11.38 18.76
C PRO A 3 -4.00 10.20 18.27
N LEU A 4 -5.23 10.14 18.74
CA LEU A 4 -6.14 9.02 18.42
C LEU A 4 -6.75 9.20 17.04
N ALA A 5 -6.56 8.22 16.17
CA ALA A 5 -7.12 8.18 14.83
C ALA A 5 -8.10 7.00 14.64
N GLU A 6 -9.14 7.24 13.85
CA GLU A 6 -10.03 6.20 13.32
C GLU A 6 -10.09 6.26 11.80
N ILE A 7 -10.42 5.12 11.19
CA ILE A 7 -10.65 5.02 9.76
C ILE A 7 -12.04 4.45 9.56
N PHE A 8 -12.80 4.97 8.60
CA PHE A 8 -13.97 4.26 8.13
C PHE A 8 -14.08 4.20 6.62
N SER A 9 -14.66 3.12 6.13
CA SER A 9 -14.91 2.92 4.70
C SER A 9 -16.41 2.80 4.48
N GLN A 10 -16.93 3.57 3.53
CA GLN A 10 -18.29 3.45 3.05
C GLN A 10 -18.31 2.57 1.80
N GLY A 11 -19.18 1.56 1.79
CA GLY A 11 -19.50 0.76 0.60
C GLY A 11 -20.11 -0.59 0.94
N ASP A 12 -21.28 -0.89 0.38
CA ASP A 12 -21.95 -2.19 0.55
C ASP A 12 -21.11 -3.36 0.05
N GLU A 13 -20.31 -3.17 -1.01
CA GLU A 13 -19.39 -4.17 -1.56
C GLU A 13 -18.30 -4.57 -0.57
N VAL A 14 -17.93 -3.67 0.33
CA VAL A 14 -16.93 -3.93 1.39
C VAL A 14 -17.61 -4.65 2.56
N VAL A 15 -18.81 -4.23 2.96
CA VAL A 15 -19.57 -4.87 4.05
C VAL A 15 -19.97 -6.30 3.70
N THR A 16 -20.37 -6.54 2.45
CA THR A 16 -20.77 -7.86 1.95
C THR A 16 -19.60 -8.77 1.63
N GLY A 17 -18.37 -8.24 1.61
CA GLY A 17 -17.15 -8.98 1.34
C GLY A 17 -16.91 -9.29 -0.14
N GLU A 18 -17.58 -8.60 -1.05
CA GLU A 18 -17.28 -8.67 -2.50
C GLU A 18 -15.85 -8.18 -2.77
N ILE A 19 -15.42 -7.15 -2.04
CA ILE A 19 -14.03 -6.69 -2.04
C ILE A 19 -13.48 -6.58 -0.62
N ALA A 20 -12.18 -6.82 -0.47
CA ALA A 20 -11.48 -6.57 0.78
C ALA A 20 -11.18 -5.07 0.95
N ASP A 21 -11.31 -4.57 2.18
CA ASP A 21 -10.98 -3.18 2.53
C ASP A 21 -9.47 -2.93 2.60
N THR A 22 -8.84 -2.91 1.43
CA THR A 22 -7.41 -2.62 1.30
C THR A 22 -7.08 -1.13 1.51
N ASN A 23 -8.08 -0.26 1.43
CA ASN A 23 -7.93 1.18 1.67
C ASN A 23 -7.69 1.46 3.15
N ALA A 24 -8.52 0.90 4.03
CA ALA A 24 -8.35 1.07 5.47
C ALA A 24 -7.01 0.50 5.93
N ALA A 25 -6.62 -0.68 5.45
CA ALA A 25 -5.33 -1.28 5.76
C ALA A 25 -4.14 -0.38 5.35
N TRP A 26 -4.22 0.24 4.16
CA TRP A 26 -3.17 1.14 3.68
C TRP A 26 -3.10 2.44 4.47
N LEU A 27 -4.25 3.06 4.76
CA LEU A 27 -4.34 4.29 5.55
C LEU A 27 -3.86 4.08 6.98
N ALA A 28 -4.15 2.92 7.57
CA ALA A 28 -3.67 2.56 8.89
C ALA A 28 -2.16 2.46 8.95
N GLU A 29 -1.55 1.76 7.99
CA GLU A 29 -0.09 1.68 7.90
C GLU A 29 0.53 3.08 7.76
N ALA A 30 -0.07 3.95 6.95
CA ALA A 30 0.38 5.32 6.78
C ALA A 30 0.28 6.14 8.08
N LEU A 31 -0.88 6.13 8.75
CA LEU A 31 -1.11 6.87 9.99
C LEU A 31 -0.24 6.35 11.15
N THR A 32 -0.12 5.03 11.31
CA THR A 32 0.78 4.44 12.30
C THR A 32 2.24 4.82 12.04
N GLY A 33 2.67 4.82 10.77
CA GLY A 33 4.01 5.28 10.38
C GLY A 33 4.25 6.76 10.71
N MET A 34 3.21 7.59 10.63
CA MET A 34 3.25 9.00 11.03
C MET A 34 3.18 9.21 12.55
N GLY A 35 2.88 8.17 13.35
CA GLY A 35 2.83 8.24 14.81
C GLY A 35 1.45 8.46 15.41
N PHE A 36 0.38 8.23 14.65
CA PHE A 36 -0.99 8.17 15.21
C PHE A 36 -1.25 6.82 15.88
N ASP A 37 -2.09 6.84 16.91
CA ASP A 37 -2.68 5.63 17.48
C ASP A 37 -3.97 5.30 16.71
N VAL A 38 -3.89 4.35 15.79
CA VAL A 38 -5.05 3.92 14.99
C VAL A 38 -5.82 2.88 15.78
N SER A 39 -6.91 3.29 16.41
CA SER A 39 -7.63 2.45 17.37
C SER A 39 -8.75 1.59 16.77
N ARG A 40 -9.31 2.01 15.64
CA ARG A 40 -10.45 1.34 15.01
C ARG A 40 -10.52 1.60 13.52
N HIS A 41 -10.84 0.54 12.77
CA HIS A 41 -11.39 0.65 11.42
C HIS A 41 -12.84 0.18 11.43
N THR A 42 -13.72 0.93 10.80
CA THR A 42 -15.13 0.57 10.67
C THR A 42 -15.53 0.54 9.20
N THR A 43 -16.16 -0.52 8.73
CA THR A 43 -16.82 -0.53 7.43
C THR A 43 -18.32 -0.35 7.63
N VAL A 44 -18.93 0.54 6.86
CA VAL A 44 -20.36 0.84 6.92
C VAL A 44 -20.95 0.81 5.52
N GLY A 45 -22.15 0.23 5.40
CA GLY A 45 -22.85 0.16 4.13
C GLY A 45 -23.45 1.50 3.72
N ASP A 46 -24.07 1.54 2.55
CA ASP A 46 -24.62 2.76 1.92
C ASP A 46 -25.97 3.16 2.53
N ARG A 47 -25.98 3.35 3.86
CA ARG A 47 -27.15 3.70 4.67
C ARG A 47 -26.91 5.00 5.42
N LEU A 48 -27.69 6.02 5.04
CA LEU A 48 -27.51 7.39 5.54
C LEU A 48 -27.53 7.51 7.07
N GLU A 49 -28.51 6.90 7.74
CA GLU A 49 -28.60 6.97 9.22
C GLU A 49 -27.42 6.28 9.91
N ALA A 50 -26.94 5.15 9.35
CA ALA A 50 -25.77 4.46 9.90
C ALA A 50 -24.50 5.32 9.77
N LEU A 51 -24.34 6.04 8.65
CA LEU A 51 -23.24 6.99 8.45
C LEU A 51 -23.34 8.17 9.44
N ILE A 52 -24.54 8.72 9.66
CA ILE A 52 -24.77 9.82 10.60
C ILE A 52 -24.37 9.42 12.02
N ASP A 53 -24.83 8.26 12.49
CA ASP A 53 -24.53 7.76 13.81
C ASP A 53 -23.02 7.52 13.98
N LEU A 54 -22.39 6.86 13.00
CA LEU A 54 -20.95 6.62 13.00
C LEU A 54 -20.14 7.92 13.07
N LEU A 55 -20.50 8.92 12.26
CA LEU A 55 -19.83 10.23 12.25
C LEU A 55 -19.91 10.91 13.62
N ARG A 56 -21.09 10.90 14.26
CA ARG A 56 -21.29 11.48 15.59
C ARG A 56 -20.46 10.75 16.64
N GLU A 57 -20.48 9.42 16.63
CA GLU A 57 -19.66 8.61 17.54
C GLU A 57 -18.17 8.91 17.41
N ILE A 58 -17.64 8.92 16.18
CA ILE A 58 -16.23 9.20 15.91
C ILE A 58 -15.88 10.61 16.40
N SER A 59 -16.75 11.60 16.14
CA SER A 59 -16.52 13.01 16.50
C SER A 59 -16.33 13.24 18.01
N ALA A 60 -16.91 12.36 18.83
CA ALA A 60 -16.84 12.42 20.28
C ALA A 60 -15.59 11.73 20.86
N ARG A 61 -15.00 10.76 20.14
CA ARG A 61 -13.93 9.90 20.67
C ARG A 61 -12.58 10.06 20.00
N ALA A 62 -12.50 10.28 18.69
CA ALA A 62 -11.25 10.38 17.94
C ALA A 62 -10.81 11.85 17.75
N GLU A 63 -9.52 12.06 17.47
CA GLU A 63 -8.97 13.38 17.11
C GLU A 63 -8.80 13.54 15.60
N LEU A 64 -8.53 12.43 14.91
CA LEU A 64 -8.47 12.35 13.45
C LEU A 64 -9.39 11.24 12.96
N CYS A 65 -10.08 11.48 11.84
CA CYS A 65 -10.75 10.43 11.11
C CYS A 65 -10.48 10.53 9.61
N LEU A 66 -10.08 9.42 9.00
CA LEU A 66 -9.98 9.30 7.55
C LEU A 66 -11.12 8.42 7.05
N SER A 67 -11.82 8.91 6.03
CA SER A 67 -12.92 8.22 5.39
C SER A 67 -12.61 7.95 3.92
N THR A 68 -13.02 6.79 3.42
CA THR A 68 -12.96 6.45 1.99
C THR A 68 -14.32 5.98 1.49
N GLY A 69 -14.66 6.32 0.25
CA GLY A 69 -15.92 5.93 -0.40
C GLY A 69 -17.01 7.00 -0.30
N GLY A 70 -18.10 6.81 -1.05
CA GLY A 70 -19.31 7.63 -0.93
C GLY A 70 -19.25 9.07 -1.45
N LEU A 71 -18.24 9.42 -2.27
CA LEU A 71 -18.03 10.76 -2.87
C LEU A 71 -18.33 10.82 -4.37
N GLY A 72 -18.74 9.71 -4.97
CA GLY A 72 -19.11 9.65 -6.36
C GLY A 72 -20.42 10.38 -6.69
N PRO A 73 -20.89 10.27 -7.93
CA PRO A 73 -22.11 10.91 -8.36
C PRO A 73 -23.38 10.08 -8.09
N THR A 74 -23.30 8.80 -7.74
CA THR A 74 -24.46 7.89 -7.73
C THR A 74 -25.33 8.07 -6.48
N CYS A 75 -26.49 7.39 -6.43
CA CYS A 75 -27.48 7.60 -5.38
C CYS A 75 -27.04 7.06 -4.00
N ASP A 76 -26.18 6.07 -4.00
CA ASP A 76 -25.50 5.44 -2.87
C ASP A 76 -24.30 6.27 -2.34
N ASP A 77 -23.82 7.27 -3.09
CA ASP A 77 -22.78 8.20 -2.60
C ASP A 77 -23.32 9.21 -1.58
N LEU A 78 -23.42 8.77 -0.33
CA LEU A 78 -24.12 9.48 0.75
C LEU A 78 -23.21 10.26 1.71
N THR A 79 -21.88 10.21 1.57
CA THR A 79 -20.95 10.76 2.58
C THR A 79 -21.16 12.26 2.83
N ALA A 80 -21.25 13.10 1.79
CA ALA A 80 -21.45 14.54 1.98
C ALA A 80 -22.80 14.85 2.67
N GLU A 81 -23.85 14.13 2.29
CA GLU A 81 -25.18 14.26 2.91
C GLU A 81 -25.17 13.80 4.37
N ALA A 82 -24.49 12.69 4.68
CA ALA A 82 -24.34 12.20 6.03
C ALA A 82 -23.62 13.22 6.93
N VAL A 83 -22.53 13.82 6.45
CA VAL A 83 -21.81 14.89 7.18
C VAL A 83 -22.71 16.11 7.39
N SER A 84 -23.49 16.48 6.38
CA SER A 84 -24.44 17.59 6.47
C SER A 84 -25.46 17.38 7.58
N ARG A 85 -26.08 16.20 7.65
CA ARG A 85 -27.08 15.85 8.67
C ARG A 85 -26.47 15.54 10.04
N ALA A 86 -25.27 14.98 10.10
CA ALA A 86 -24.61 14.63 11.36
C ALA A 86 -24.25 15.87 12.18
N PHE A 87 -23.81 16.94 11.50
CA PHE A 87 -23.23 18.14 12.12
C PHE A 87 -23.95 19.44 11.77
N ASP A 88 -25.19 19.36 11.25
CA ASP A 88 -26.05 20.49 10.89
C ASP A 88 -25.37 21.50 9.95
N ARG A 89 -24.69 21.00 8.92
CA ARG A 89 -23.96 21.79 7.92
C ARG A 89 -24.64 21.70 6.56
N PRO A 90 -25.44 22.69 6.13
CA PRO A 90 -26.14 22.59 4.85
C PRO A 90 -25.16 22.41 3.70
N LEU A 91 -25.53 21.62 2.69
CA LEU A 91 -24.73 21.45 1.48
C LEU A 91 -24.78 22.72 0.64
N ALA A 92 -23.63 23.15 0.13
CA ALA A 92 -23.50 24.28 -0.77
C ALA A 92 -22.67 23.88 -2.00
N MET A 93 -23.01 24.45 -3.15
CA MET A 93 -22.25 24.24 -4.37
C MET A 93 -20.90 24.94 -4.29
N ASP A 94 -19.82 24.17 -4.41
CA ASP A 94 -18.48 24.70 -4.60
C ASP A 94 -18.23 24.92 -6.10
N SER A 95 -18.22 26.19 -6.51
CA SER A 95 -18.03 26.56 -7.92
C SER A 95 -16.67 26.15 -8.49
N VAL A 96 -15.64 26.03 -7.65
CA VAL A 96 -14.30 25.62 -8.08
C VAL A 96 -14.27 24.11 -8.31
N ALA A 97 -14.85 23.32 -7.39
CA ALA A 97 -15.03 21.89 -7.57
C ALA A 97 -15.85 21.58 -8.83
N LEU A 98 -16.96 22.30 -9.04
CA LEU A 98 -17.78 22.13 -10.24
C LEU A 98 -16.98 22.40 -11.52
N GLY A 99 -16.22 23.51 -11.56
CA GLY A 99 -15.35 23.83 -12.69
C GLY A 99 -14.28 22.77 -12.95
N GLN A 100 -13.68 22.20 -11.91
CA GLN A 100 -12.70 21.12 -12.04
C GLN A 100 -13.32 19.84 -12.63
N ILE A 101 -14.55 19.51 -12.24
CA ILE A 101 -15.28 18.36 -12.80
C ILE A 101 -15.59 18.63 -14.28
N GLU A 102 -16.10 19.81 -14.61
CA GLU A 102 -16.39 20.20 -16.00
C GLU A 102 -15.12 20.15 -16.88
N ASP A 103 -13.99 20.63 -16.38
CA ASP A 103 -12.69 20.57 -17.05
C ASP A 103 -12.21 19.12 -17.25
N TRP A 104 -12.44 18.24 -16.28
CA TRP A 104 -12.11 16.82 -16.38
C TRP A 104 -12.85 16.15 -17.54
N PHE A 105 -14.17 16.36 -17.63
CA PHE A 105 -14.97 15.85 -18.75
C PHE A 105 -14.56 16.46 -20.08
N ARG A 106 -14.28 17.77 -20.12
CA ARG A 106 -13.81 18.46 -21.33
C ARG A 106 -12.50 17.88 -21.86
N ARG A 107 -11.54 17.55 -20.98
CA ARG A 107 -10.27 16.90 -21.35
C ARG A 107 -10.46 15.51 -21.94
N MET A 108 -11.51 14.80 -21.52
CA MET A 108 -11.89 13.51 -22.10
C MET A 108 -12.72 13.64 -23.39
N GLY A 109 -13.02 14.87 -23.85
CA GLY A 109 -13.87 15.11 -25.02
C GLY A 109 -15.33 14.69 -24.80
N ARG A 110 -15.81 14.76 -23.55
CA ARG A 110 -17.18 14.36 -23.17
C ARG A 110 -17.89 15.51 -22.48
N ASP A 111 -19.20 15.55 -22.60
CA ASP A 111 -20.04 16.43 -21.78
C ASP A 111 -20.19 15.85 -20.38
N MET A 112 -20.18 16.73 -19.36
CA MET A 112 -20.38 16.33 -17.97
C MET A 112 -21.86 15.93 -17.75
N PRO A 113 -22.15 14.70 -17.31
CA PRO A 113 -23.49 14.31 -16.91
C PRO A 113 -23.99 15.19 -15.74
N ALA A 114 -25.27 15.56 -15.75
CA ALA A 114 -25.85 16.44 -14.73
C ALA A 114 -25.72 15.88 -13.30
N VAL A 115 -25.72 14.55 -13.15
CA VAL A 115 -25.58 13.86 -11.87
C VAL A 115 -24.23 14.17 -11.19
N ASN A 116 -23.17 14.42 -11.96
CA ASN A 116 -21.85 14.76 -11.42
C ASN A 116 -21.82 16.10 -10.66
N ARG A 117 -22.81 16.98 -10.87
CA ARG A 117 -22.95 18.23 -10.08
C ARG A 117 -23.08 17.95 -8.59
N LYS A 118 -23.62 16.78 -8.20
CA LYS A 118 -23.71 16.34 -6.81
C LYS A 118 -22.34 16.30 -6.13
N GLN A 119 -21.28 15.94 -6.86
CA GLN A 119 -19.92 15.81 -6.31
C GLN A 119 -19.32 17.17 -5.89
N ALA A 120 -19.86 18.28 -6.39
CA ALA A 120 -19.47 19.63 -6.01
C ALA A 120 -20.33 20.21 -4.87
N LEU A 121 -21.29 19.47 -4.33
CA LEU A 121 -22.04 19.85 -3.14
C LEU A 121 -21.24 19.47 -1.88
N LEU A 122 -20.65 20.47 -1.23
CA LEU A 122 -19.85 20.26 -0.02
C LEU A 122 -20.58 20.81 1.21
N PRO A 123 -20.43 20.18 2.40
CA PRO A 123 -20.99 20.72 3.64
C PRO A 123 -20.44 22.12 3.93
N ALA A 124 -21.29 23.04 4.40
CA ALA A 124 -20.88 24.39 4.75
C ALA A 124 -19.70 24.40 5.73
N GLY A 125 -18.69 25.21 5.44
CA GLY A 125 -17.45 25.28 6.23
C GLY A 125 -16.49 24.10 6.04
N ALA A 126 -16.74 23.21 5.09
CA ALA A 126 -15.76 22.21 4.67
C ALA A 126 -14.60 22.85 3.91
N VAL A 127 -13.40 22.32 4.10
CA VAL A 127 -12.24 22.64 3.26
C VAL A 127 -12.19 21.62 2.13
N ARG A 128 -12.35 22.08 0.88
CA ARG A 128 -12.23 21.27 -0.32
C ARG A 128 -10.82 20.69 -0.45
N LEU A 129 -10.73 19.43 -0.85
CA LEU A 129 -9.49 18.73 -1.19
C LEU A 129 -9.53 18.39 -2.68
N ASP A 130 -8.77 19.13 -3.48
CA ASP A 130 -8.74 19.00 -4.92
C ASP A 130 -8.32 17.59 -5.35
N ASN A 131 -9.08 16.98 -6.26
CA ASN A 131 -8.76 15.68 -6.82
C ASN A 131 -8.19 15.84 -8.24
N ALA A 132 -6.88 15.67 -8.37
CA ALA A 132 -6.23 15.69 -9.68
C ALA A 132 -6.28 14.34 -10.41
N TRP A 133 -6.88 13.31 -9.80
CA TRP A 133 -6.85 11.91 -10.27
C TRP A 133 -8.22 11.33 -10.60
N GLY A 134 -9.29 12.08 -10.37
CA GLY A 134 -10.67 11.73 -10.71
C GLY A 134 -11.62 12.91 -10.54
N THR A 135 -12.93 12.66 -10.62
CA THR A 135 -13.93 13.74 -10.59
C THR A 135 -14.36 14.13 -9.19
N ALA A 136 -14.34 13.21 -8.22
CA ALA A 136 -14.83 13.45 -6.87
C ALA A 136 -13.82 14.27 -6.06
N PRO A 137 -14.07 15.55 -5.71
CA PRO A 137 -13.22 16.23 -4.74
C PRO A 137 -13.36 15.54 -3.37
N GLY A 138 -12.27 15.48 -2.62
CA GLY A 138 -12.35 15.21 -1.20
C GLY A 138 -12.79 16.46 -0.45
N PHE A 139 -13.05 16.33 0.84
CA PHE A 139 -13.25 17.48 1.72
C PHE A 139 -12.86 17.15 3.15
N SER A 140 -12.65 18.18 3.97
CA SER A 140 -12.41 18.02 5.41
C SER A 140 -13.34 18.89 6.23
N VAL A 141 -13.74 18.38 7.39
CA VAL A 141 -14.50 19.14 8.40
C VAL A 141 -13.97 18.84 9.79
N THR A 142 -13.98 19.84 10.67
CA THR A 142 -13.75 19.61 12.10
C THR A 142 -15.08 19.61 12.82
N ALA A 143 -15.41 18.55 13.54
CA ALA A 143 -16.62 18.42 14.35
C ALA A 143 -16.31 17.73 15.68
N GLY A 144 -16.85 18.27 16.77
CA GLY A 144 -16.45 17.87 18.12
C GLY A 144 -14.94 18.09 18.32
N ARG A 145 -14.24 17.02 18.72
CA ARG A 145 -12.77 17.01 18.84
C ARG A 145 -12.06 16.39 17.63
N CYS A 146 -12.82 15.97 16.62
CA CYS A 146 -12.28 15.22 15.49
C CYS A 146 -12.14 16.09 14.23
N ARG A 147 -10.98 16.00 13.57
CA ARG A 147 -10.79 16.45 12.19
C ARG A 147 -11.04 15.28 11.24
N PHE A 148 -12.04 15.41 10.40
CA PHE A 148 -12.38 14.41 9.38
C PHE A 148 -11.79 14.80 8.03
N TYR A 149 -11.26 13.81 7.31
CA TYR A 149 -10.93 13.92 5.89
C TYR A 149 -11.67 12.82 5.10
N PHE A 150 -12.41 13.23 4.08
CA PHE A 150 -13.16 12.33 3.21
C PHE A 150 -12.47 12.25 1.85
N MET A 151 -12.20 11.03 1.40
CA MET A 151 -11.48 10.73 0.16
C MET A 151 -12.28 9.80 -0.75
N PRO A 152 -12.01 9.79 -2.06
CA PRO A 152 -12.63 8.83 -2.99
C PRO A 152 -12.36 7.38 -2.57
N GLY A 153 -13.27 6.46 -2.92
CA GLY A 153 -13.08 5.02 -2.67
C GLY A 153 -12.07 4.34 -3.60
N VAL A 154 -11.78 4.93 -4.76
CA VAL A 154 -10.83 4.38 -5.73
C VAL A 154 -9.41 4.41 -5.14
N PRO A 155 -8.72 3.26 -4.96
CA PRO A 155 -7.46 3.20 -4.21
C PRO A 155 -6.35 4.10 -4.78
N ARG A 156 -6.28 4.25 -6.11
CA ARG A 156 -5.30 5.12 -6.76
C ARG A 156 -5.53 6.59 -6.43
N GLU A 157 -6.78 7.04 -6.49
CA GLU A 157 -7.16 8.43 -6.19
C GLU A 157 -6.96 8.74 -4.71
N MET A 158 -7.45 7.85 -3.83
CA MET A 158 -7.29 7.96 -2.38
C MET A 158 -5.83 8.10 -1.97
N LYS A 159 -4.96 7.16 -2.42
CA LYS A 159 -3.53 7.16 -2.05
C LYS A 159 -2.83 8.42 -2.54
N ALA A 160 -3.18 8.90 -3.73
CA ALA A 160 -2.59 10.11 -4.30
C ALA A 160 -3.03 11.37 -3.55
N MET A 161 -4.33 11.51 -3.27
CA MET A 161 -4.89 12.61 -2.47
C MET A 161 -4.33 12.62 -1.04
N PHE A 162 -4.26 11.46 -0.38
CA PHE A 162 -3.67 11.35 0.95
C PHE A 162 -2.23 11.87 0.94
N ARG A 163 -1.38 11.36 0.06
CA ARG A 163 0.04 11.73 0.00
C ARG A 163 0.27 13.20 -0.35
N ALA A 164 -0.46 13.72 -1.33
CA ALA A 164 -0.22 15.04 -1.86
C ALA A 164 -0.90 16.16 -1.05
N VAL A 165 -2.07 15.88 -0.48
CA VAL A 165 -2.92 16.91 0.12
C VAL A 165 -3.02 16.72 1.63
N ILE A 166 -3.36 15.53 2.12
CA ILE A 166 -3.72 15.33 3.54
C ILE A 166 -2.48 15.15 4.42
N ALA A 167 -1.60 14.21 4.08
CA ALA A 167 -0.43 13.85 4.87
C ALA A 167 0.47 15.06 5.20
N PRO A 168 0.75 16.02 4.28
CA PRO A 168 1.53 17.22 4.61
C PRO A 168 0.88 18.14 5.64
N GLN A 169 -0.45 18.09 5.79
CA GLN A 169 -1.20 18.94 6.73
C GLN A 169 -1.26 18.35 8.14
N LEU A 170 -1.12 17.04 8.31
CA LEU A 170 -1.29 16.39 9.60
C LEU A 170 -0.26 16.86 10.65
N PRO A 171 1.05 17.00 10.35
CA PRO A 171 2.02 17.51 11.32
C PRO A 171 1.77 18.97 11.76
N LEU A 172 0.97 19.74 11.01
CA LEU A 172 0.64 21.14 11.38
C LEU A 172 -0.46 21.22 12.45
N GLY A 173 -1.22 20.14 12.64
CA GLY A 173 -2.35 20.09 13.57
C GLY A 173 -2.24 19.05 14.68
N PHE A 174 -1.20 18.22 14.64
CA PHE A 174 -1.02 17.09 15.57
C PHE A 174 0.43 17.01 16.03
N GLU A 175 0.63 16.76 17.33
CA GLU A 175 1.93 16.41 17.88
C GLU A 175 2.22 14.93 17.58
N LEU A 176 2.94 14.71 16.48
CA LEU A 176 3.23 13.38 15.98
C LEU A 176 4.56 12.87 16.50
N ALA A 177 4.54 11.61 16.95
CA ALA A 177 5.70 10.89 17.44
C ALA A 177 5.83 9.59 16.62
N PRO A 178 6.39 9.67 15.39
CA PRO A 178 6.56 8.50 14.54
C PRO A 178 7.45 7.48 15.22
N ARG A 179 7.13 6.20 15.03
CA ARG A 179 7.93 5.08 15.51
C ARG A 179 8.84 4.63 14.38
N PRO A 180 10.17 4.75 14.51
CA PRO A 180 11.08 4.22 13.52
C PRO A 180 10.80 2.72 13.33
N ARG A 181 10.81 2.27 12.08
CA ARG A 181 10.54 0.88 11.73
C ARG A 181 11.62 0.36 10.80
N VAL A 182 12.20 -0.78 11.17
CA VAL A 182 13.13 -1.51 10.32
C VAL A 182 12.50 -2.86 9.97
N VAL A 183 12.48 -3.19 8.69
CA VAL A 183 11.96 -4.45 8.17
C VAL A 183 13.11 -5.19 7.50
N LEU A 184 13.54 -6.30 8.10
CA LEU A 184 14.45 -7.23 7.49
C LEU A 184 13.62 -8.26 6.71
N ARG A 185 13.88 -8.37 5.43
CA ARG A 185 13.18 -9.29 4.53
C ARG A 185 14.04 -10.51 4.32
N THR A 186 13.45 -11.67 4.57
CA THR A 186 14.15 -12.93 4.58
C THR A 186 13.54 -13.93 3.60
N VAL A 187 14.35 -14.90 3.18
CA VAL A 187 13.95 -16.03 2.34
C VAL A 187 14.57 -17.32 2.89
N GLY A 188 13.92 -18.45 2.67
CA GLY A 188 14.47 -19.77 2.97
C GLY A 188 14.25 -20.29 4.39
N LEU A 189 13.76 -19.46 5.32
CA LEU A 189 13.36 -19.88 6.67
C LEU A 189 11.93 -19.45 6.98
N GLY A 190 11.17 -20.33 7.63
CA GLY A 190 9.87 -20.01 8.21
C GLY A 190 9.96 -19.21 9.51
N GLU A 191 8.84 -18.67 9.99
CA GLU A 191 8.80 -17.79 11.16
C GLU A 191 9.39 -18.44 12.44
N SER A 192 9.07 -19.69 12.73
CA SER A 192 9.59 -20.38 13.93
C SER A 192 11.13 -20.47 13.93
N ALA A 193 11.74 -20.76 12.78
CA ALA A 193 13.20 -20.82 12.66
C ALA A 193 13.84 -19.42 12.75
N LEU A 194 13.15 -18.37 12.29
CA LEU A 194 13.60 -16.99 12.46
C LEU A 194 13.53 -16.58 13.94
N GLN A 195 12.46 -16.94 14.64
CA GLN A 195 12.32 -16.70 16.08
C GLN A 195 13.44 -17.39 16.86
N GLU A 196 13.66 -18.69 16.64
CA GLU A 196 14.73 -19.45 17.31
C GLU A 196 16.12 -18.83 17.11
N ARG A 197 16.41 -18.26 15.93
CA ARG A 197 17.67 -17.55 15.68
C ARG A 197 17.77 -16.22 16.43
N LEU A 198 16.65 -15.60 16.74
CA LEU A 198 16.57 -14.34 17.46
C LEU A 198 16.43 -14.53 18.97
N ASP A 199 16.29 -15.77 19.45
CA ASP A 199 16.25 -16.06 20.87
C ASP A 199 17.56 -15.63 21.54
N GLY A 200 17.45 -14.78 22.56
CA GLY A 200 18.60 -14.21 23.26
C GLY A 200 19.20 -12.96 22.61
N VAL A 201 18.70 -12.51 21.46
CA VAL A 201 19.08 -11.20 20.90
C VAL A 201 18.45 -10.09 21.73
N VAL A 202 19.27 -9.15 22.20
CA VAL A 202 18.82 -8.00 22.99
C VAL A 202 18.26 -6.90 22.08
N LEU A 203 16.97 -6.58 22.25
CA LEU A 203 16.18 -5.66 21.43
C LEU A 203 15.80 -4.38 22.19
N ASP A 204 16.78 -3.71 22.79
CA ASP A 204 16.57 -2.50 23.59
C ASP A 204 15.76 -1.45 22.81
N GLY A 205 14.64 -0.98 23.39
CA GLY A 205 13.78 0.04 22.77
C GLY A 205 13.03 -0.42 21.51
N ALA A 206 13.06 -1.71 21.17
CA ALA A 206 12.45 -2.27 19.96
C ALA A 206 11.43 -3.38 20.26
N GLN A 207 10.31 -3.36 19.55
CA GLN A 207 9.33 -4.43 19.52
C GLN A 207 9.55 -5.30 18.27
N LEU A 208 9.69 -6.61 18.49
CA LEU A 208 9.79 -7.61 17.44
C LEU A 208 8.40 -8.01 16.93
N GLY A 209 8.28 -8.19 15.62
CA GLY A 209 7.11 -8.82 15.00
C GLY A 209 7.48 -9.56 13.72
N PHE A 210 6.65 -10.51 13.33
CA PHE A 210 6.84 -11.30 12.10
C PHE A 210 5.67 -11.08 11.13
N ARG A 211 5.93 -11.28 9.84
CA ARG A 211 4.87 -11.43 8.84
C ARG A 211 5.25 -12.46 7.79
N ALA A 212 4.49 -13.54 7.75
CA ALA A 212 4.57 -14.55 6.72
C ALA A 212 4.06 -14.05 5.36
N GLY A 213 4.79 -14.38 4.30
CA GLY A 213 4.50 -13.99 2.92
C GLY A 213 4.75 -15.10 1.90
N GLY A 214 4.55 -16.36 2.30
CA GLY A 214 4.89 -17.53 1.49
C GLY A 214 6.38 -17.85 1.58
N ALA A 215 7.10 -17.73 0.46
CA ALA A 215 8.55 -17.98 0.42
C ALA A 215 9.38 -16.83 1.03
N GLU A 216 8.79 -15.65 1.17
CA GLU A 216 9.41 -14.47 1.77
C GLU A 216 8.79 -14.21 3.16
N ASN A 217 9.62 -13.99 4.17
CA ASN A 217 9.19 -13.62 5.52
C ASN A 217 9.73 -12.23 5.88
N GLN A 218 9.09 -11.58 6.84
CA GLN A 218 9.53 -10.28 7.34
C GLN A 218 9.76 -10.34 8.83
N VAL A 219 10.93 -9.87 9.25
CA VAL A 219 11.22 -9.54 10.65
C VAL A 219 11.10 -8.02 10.78
N LYS A 220 10.18 -7.57 11.64
CA LYS A 220 9.87 -6.17 11.86
C LYS A 220 10.36 -5.75 13.23
N LEU A 221 11.11 -4.66 13.27
CA LEU A 221 11.54 -3.97 14.47
C LEU A 221 10.83 -2.62 14.50
N ALA A 222 9.98 -2.41 15.50
CA ALA A 222 9.32 -1.14 15.74
C ALA A 222 9.91 -0.49 16.99
N PHE A 223 10.52 0.68 16.85
CA PHE A 223 11.24 1.35 17.92
C PHE A 223 10.35 2.36 18.66
N LEU A 224 10.74 2.72 19.88
CA LEU A 224 10.11 3.82 20.61
C LEU A 224 10.33 5.16 19.85
N PRO A 225 9.38 6.11 19.93
CA PRO A 225 9.59 7.42 19.33
C PRO A 225 10.81 8.13 19.93
N GLY A 226 11.66 8.70 19.06
CA GLY A 226 12.85 9.44 19.48
C GLY A 226 14.07 8.58 19.83
N GLU A 227 14.01 7.26 19.62
CA GLU A 227 15.19 6.40 19.75
C GLU A 227 16.36 6.90 18.87
N PRO A 228 17.58 7.05 19.43
CA PRO A 228 18.73 7.50 18.66
C PRO A 228 19.08 6.55 17.51
N ASP A 229 19.47 7.09 16.36
CA ASP A 229 19.87 6.29 15.19
C ASP A 229 20.94 5.25 15.52
N ALA A 230 21.92 5.60 16.36
CA ALA A 230 22.96 4.67 16.79
C ALA A 230 22.42 3.48 17.61
N ALA A 231 21.36 3.68 18.40
CA ALA A 231 20.72 2.60 19.16
C ALA A 231 19.92 1.68 18.23
N ILE A 232 19.19 2.27 17.27
CA ILE A 232 18.47 1.55 16.23
C ILE A 232 19.44 0.68 15.42
N GLU A 233 20.54 1.27 14.94
CA GLU A 233 21.57 0.58 14.14
C GLU A 233 22.20 -0.57 14.90
N GLU A 234 22.48 -0.40 16.19
CA GLU A 234 23.04 -1.45 17.03
C GLU A 234 22.08 -2.64 17.19
N VAL A 235 20.79 -2.40 17.40
CA VAL A 235 19.78 -3.49 17.44
C VAL A 235 19.66 -4.17 16.07
N VAL A 236 19.60 -3.39 14.99
CA VAL A 236 19.52 -3.92 13.62
C VAL A 236 20.75 -4.78 13.31
N ARG A 237 21.94 -4.35 13.73
CA ARG A 237 23.19 -5.10 13.56
C ARG A 237 23.12 -6.44 14.28
N ARG A 238 22.72 -6.48 15.55
CA ARG A 238 22.57 -7.73 16.31
C ARG A 238 21.59 -8.70 15.65
N VAL A 239 20.45 -8.19 15.18
CA VAL A 239 19.43 -8.99 14.47
C VAL A 239 19.98 -9.48 13.13
N THR A 240 20.72 -8.65 12.41
CA THR A 240 21.36 -9.01 11.14
C THR A 240 22.42 -10.08 11.32
N ASP A 241 23.27 -9.94 12.34
CA ASP A 241 24.32 -10.91 12.70
C ASP A 241 23.71 -12.28 13.06
N ALA A 242 22.58 -12.29 13.79
CA ALA A 242 21.89 -13.51 14.19
C ALA A 242 21.19 -14.23 13.01
N LEU A 243 20.61 -13.47 12.08
CA LEU A 243 19.89 -14.06 10.95
C LEU A 243 20.82 -14.44 9.79
N GLY A 244 21.87 -13.65 9.55
CA GLY A 244 22.89 -13.90 8.51
C GLY A 244 22.34 -13.83 7.09
N GLU A 245 22.80 -14.76 6.24
CA GLU A 245 22.59 -14.76 4.78
C GLU A 245 21.12 -14.91 4.33
N VAL A 246 20.20 -15.22 5.24
CA VAL A 246 18.78 -15.32 4.90
C VAL A 246 18.13 -13.97 4.63
N ILE A 247 18.77 -12.87 5.07
CA ILE A 247 18.32 -11.51 4.83
C ILE A 247 18.73 -11.11 3.42
N TYR A 248 17.75 -10.78 2.57
CA TYR A 248 18.02 -10.25 1.24
C TYR A 248 17.86 -8.72 1.14
N ALA A 249 17.14 -8.10 2.09
CA ALA A 249 16.96 -6.66 2.14
C ALA A 249 16.68 -6.16 3.56
N VAL A 250 17.15 -4.95 3.86
CA VAL A 250 16.78 -4.19 5.07
C VAL A 250 16.13 -2.89 4.61
N VAL A 251 14.90 -2.65 5.05
CA VAL A 251 14.10 -1.47 4.68
C VAL A 251 13.81 -0.67 5.94
N ARG A 252 14.21 0.60 5.96
CA ARG A 252 13.99 1.50 7.09
C ARG A 252 12.97 2.56 6.72
N ASP A 253 11.91 2.67 7.51
CA ASP A 253 10.85 3.69 7.33
C ASP A 253 10.26 3.72 5.91
N GLY A 254 10.19 2.54 5.26
CA GLY A 254 9.71 2.38 3.89
C GLY A 254 10.73 2.76 2.80
N VAL A 255 11.94 3.18 3.17
CA VAL A 255 13.05 3.50 2.27
C VAL A 255 13.98 2.29 2.13
N GLY A 256 14.27 1.92 0.89
CA GLY A 256 15.13 0.78 0.52
C GLY A 256 14.45 -0.15 -0.49
N PRO A 257 15.19 -1.13 -1.05
CA PRO A 257 14.65 -2.07 -2.02
C PRO A 257 13.58 -2.93 -1.35
N ALA A 258 12.32 -2.63 -1.68
CA ALA A 258 11.17 -3.21 -1.00
C ALA A 258 10.78 -4.58 -1.55
N GLN A 259 11.45 -5.14 -2.56
CA GLN A 259 11.10 -6.43 -3.15
C GLN A 259 12.32 -7.13 -3.73
N LEU A 260 12.29 -8.46 -3.79
CA LEU A 260 13.38 -9.28 -4.32
C LEU A 260 13.82 -8.90 -5.75
N PRO A 261 12.92 -8.59 -6.72
CA PRO A 261 13.34 -8.15 -8.05
C PRO A 261 14.16 -6.85 -8.04
N ALA A 262 13.88 -5.92 -7.11
CA ALA A 262 14.66 -4.69 -7.01
C ALA A 262 16.10 -4.98 -6.56
N VAL A 263 16.28 -5.84 -5.54
CA VAL A 263 17.61 -6.26 -5.08
C VAL A 263 18.37 -6.99 -6.18
N VAL A 264 17.71 -7.91 -6.88
CA VAL A 264 18.31 -8.62 -8.03
C VAL A 264 18.71 -7.61 -9.12
N GLY A 265 17.82 -6.66 -9.44
CA GLY A 265 18.09 -5.60 -10.43
C GLY A 265 19.31 -4.76 -10.07
N ASP A 266 19.45 -4.34 -8.81
CA ASP A 266 20.62 -3.59 -8.36
C ASP A 266 21.91 -4.41 -8.49
N LEU A 267 21.87 -5.70 -8.16
CA LEU A 267 23.00 -6.62 -8.31
C LEU A 267 23.38 -6.88 -9.78
N LEU A 268 22.39 -6.93 -10.67
CA LEU A 268 22.58 -7.06 -12.12
C LEU A 268 23.21 -5.78 -12.68
N ARG A 269 22.67 -4.61 -12.36
CA ARG A 269 23.20 -3.31 -12.80
C ARG A 269 24.62 -3.08 -12.34
N ALA A 270 24.94 -3.39 -11.08
CA ALA A 270 26.29 -3.25 -10.52
C ALA A 270 27.33 -4.10 -11.29
N ARG A 271 26.90 -5.19 -11.93
CA ARG A 271 27.75 -6.05 -12.75
C ARG A 271 27.61 -5.81 -14.25
N HIS A 272 26.74 -4.89 -14.67
CA HIS A 272 26.30 -4.72 -16.06
C HIS A 272 25.76 -6.02 -16.68
N PHE A 273 25.12 -6.85 -15.86
CA PHE A 273 24.56 -8.13 -16.28
C PHE A 273 23.12 -7.98 -16.76
N ARG A 274 22.74 -8.84 -17.70
CA ARG A 274 21.41 -8.95 -18.29
C ARG A 274 20.78 -10.30 -17.94
N LEU A 275 19.47 -10.31 -17.72
CA LEU A 275 18.69 -11.49 -17.36
C LEU A 275 17.77 -11.91 -18.51
N TYR A 276 17.75 -13.20 -18.82
CA TYR A 276 16.70 -13.80 -19.66
C TYR A 276 15.90 -14.84 -18.86
N LEU A 277 14.57 -14.73 -18.90
CA LEU A 277 13.69 -15.67 -18.19
C LEU A 277 13.12 -16.73 -19.12
N LEU A 278 13.05 -17.97 -18.63
CA LEU A 278 12.35 -19.06 -19.27
C LEU A 278 11.41 -19.68 -18.24
N GLU A 279 10.11 -19.57 -18.49
CA GLU A 279 9.07 -19.87 -17.51
C GLU A 279 8.15 -20.98 -18.01
N THR A 280 7.93 -21.97 -17.15
CA THR A 280 6.94 -23.04 -17.35
C THR A 280 5.81 -22.87 -16.32
N ALA A 281 5.97 -23.45 -15.13
CA ALA A 281 4.99 -23.44 -14.05
C ALA A 281 4.66 -22.05 -13.51
N SER A 282 5.59 -21.09 -13.59
CA SER A 282 5.35 -19.71 -13.17
C SER A 282 4.52 -18.92 -14.18
N ALA A 283 4.39 -19.39 -15.43
CA ALA A 283 3.49 -18.83 -16.44
C ALA A 283 3.57 -17.30 -16.63
N GLY A 284 4.76 -16.70 -16.50
CA GLY A 284 4.99 -15.27 -16.64
C GLY A 284 4.88 -14.47 -15.34
N LEU A 285 4.64 -15.13 -14.20
CA LEU A 285 4.62 -14.48 -12.90
C LEU A 285 6.01 -13.95 -12.50
N LEU A 286 7.11 -14.56 -12.95
CA LEU A 286 8.45 -14.01 -12.68
C LEU A 286 8.74 -12.81 -13.56
N ALA A 287 8.46 -12.90 -14.87
CA ALA A 287 8.62 -11.78 -15.79
C ALA A 287 7.76 -10.58 -15.38
N SER A 288 6.50 -10.81 -14.96
CA SER A 288 5.63 -9.72 -14.52
C SER A 288 6.15 -8.99 -13.26
N ARG A 289 6.86 -9.69 -12.37
CA ARG A 289 7.55 -9.09 -11.21
C ARG A 289 8.78 -8.26 -11.60
N CYS A 290 9.31 -8.42 -12.80
CA CYS A 290 10.49 -7.72 -13.33
C CYS A 290 10.12 -6.63 -14.36
N GLY A 291 8.83 -6.27 -14.49
CA GLY A 291 8.33 -5.49 -15.61
C GLY A 291 8.90 -4.07 -15.70
N GLY A 292 9.32 -3.67 -16.91
CA GLY A 292 9.81 -2.32 -17.23
C GLY A 292 11.29 -2.08 -16.91
N GLU A 293 12.00 -3.12 -16.47
CA GLU A 293 13.41 -3.04 -16.07
C GLU A 293 14.36 -3.20 -17.27
N ASP A 294 15.43 -2.40 -17.29
CA ASP A 294 16.43 -2.37 -18.36
C ASP A 294 17.31 -3.62 -18.44
N TRP A 295 17.51 -4.30 -17.30
CA TRP A 295 18.30 -5.52 -17.20
C TRP A 295 17.55 -6.78 -17.66
N LEU A 296 16.22 -6.74 -17.84
CA LEU A 296 15.45 -7.87 -18.36
C LEU A 296 15.42 -7.82 -19.89
N VAL A 297 16.23 -8.64 -20.56
CA VAL A 297 16.34 -8.62 -22.03
C VAL A 297 15.27 -9.43 -22.75
N GLY A 298 14.62 -10.36 -22.04
CA GLY A 298 13.56 -11.17 -22.61
C GLY A 298 12.99 -12.17 -21.63
N ALA A 299 11.79 -12.65 -21.94
CA ALA A 299 11.15 -13.76 -21.26
C ALA A 299 10.49 -14.67 -22.30
N ARG A 300 10.67 -15.99 -22.15
CA ARG A 300 9.95 -17.01 -22.92
C ARG A 300 9.03 -17.78 -21.98
N LEU A 301 7.76 -17.89 -22.38
CA LEU A 301 6.80 -18.75 -21.70
C LEU A 301 6.66 -20.04 -22.50
N GLU A 302 6.86 -21.18 -21.85
CA GLU A 302 6.64 -22.50 -22.42
C GLU A 302 5.86 -23.37 -21.43
N PRO A 303 4.52 -23.49 -21.58
CA PRO A 303 3.70 -24.23 -20.62
C PRO A 303 4.01 -25.73 -20.56
N PHE A 304 4.69 -26.27 -21.57
CA PHE A 304 4.91 -27.71 -21.76
C PHE A 304 6.41 -28.06 -21.67
N PRO A 305 6.90 -28.57 -20.52
CA PRO A 305 8.32 -28.90 -20.32
C PRO A 305 8.92 -29.82 -21.40
N GLU A 306 8.13 -30.73 -21.95
CA GLU A 306 8.56 -31.65 -23.01
C GLU A 306 8.87 -30.92 -24.33
N ARG A 307 8.08 -29.89 -24.68
CA ARG A 307 8.35 -29.04 -25.86
C ARG A 307 9.57 -28.18 -25.61
N LEU A 308 9.72 -27.70 -24.38
CA LEU A 308 10.87 -26.92 -23.99
C LEU A 308 12.17 -27.72 -24.16
N LEU A 309 12.23 -28.94 -23.64
CA LEU A 309 13.40 -29.79 -23.79
C LEU A 309 13.69 -30.10 -25.27
N ALA A 310 12.66 -30.40 -26.06
CA ALA A 310 12.81 -30.65 -27.50
C ALA A 310 13.42 -29.46 -28.27
N ASP A 311 13.01 -28.23 -27.97
CA ASP A 311 13.54 -27.00 -28.59
C ASP A 311 15.03 -26.76 -28.31
N PHE A 312 15.52 -27.31 -27.20
CA PHE A 312 16.92 -27.28 -26.83
C PHE A 312 17.67 -28.56 -27.20
N GLY A 313 17.02 -29.50 -27.89
CA GLY A 313 17.61 -30.78 -28.29
C GLY A 313 17.91 -31.70 -27.11
N MET A 314 17.20 -31.51 -26.00
CA MET A 314 17.34 -32.26 -24.76
C MET A 314 16.26 -33.35 -24.65
N VAL A 315 16.61 -34.43 -23.98
CA VAL A 315 15.67 -35.47 -23.54
C VAL A 315 15.56 -35.36 -22.02
N ALA A 316 14.34 -35.46 -21.49
CA ALA A 316 14.11 -35.42 -20.06
C ALA A 316 14.93 -36.51 -19.36
N SER A 317 15.61 -36.13 -18.29
CA SER A 317 16.31 -37.08 -17.43
C SER A 317 15.44 -37.47 -16.23
N ASP A 318 15.92 -38.43 -15.44
CA ASP A 318 15.30 -38.77 -14.15
C ASP A 318 15.46 -37.65 -13.10
N SER A 319 16.18 -36.56 -13.43
CA SER A 319 16.41 -35.41 -12.54
C SER A 319 15.92 -34.11 -13.18
N PRO A 320 14.68 -33.68 -12.89
CA PRO A 320 14.15 -32.40 -13.38
C PRO A 320 15.03 -31.18 -13.02
N LEU A 321 15.71 -31.21 -11.87
CA LEU A 321 16.65 -30.15 -11.48
C LEU A 321 17.90 -30.10 -12.36
N ALA A 322 18.40 -31.26 -12.80
CA ALA A 322 19.52 -31.32 -13.75
C ALA A 322 19.10 -30.76 -15.11
N ASP A 323 17.90 -31.12 -15.57
CA ASP A 323 17.33 -30.63 -16.83
C ASP A 323 17.16 -29.11 -16.82
N VAL A 324 16.64 -28.53 -15.73
CA VAL A 324 16.50 -27.07 -15.57
C VAL A 324 17.86 -26.37 -15.59
N ARG A 325 18.88 -26.93 -14.92
CA ARG A 325 20.23 -26.34 -14.92
C ARG A 325 20.88 -26.38 -16.30
N ALA A 326 20.72 -27.49 -17.01
CA ALA A 326 21.23 -27.63 -18.38
C ALA A 326 20.50 -26.68 -19.35
N LEU A 327 19.17 -26.56 -19.25
CA LEU A 327 18.39 -25.59 -20.00
C LEU A 327 18.84 -24.15 -19.73
N ALA A 328 19.04 -23.78 -18.45
CA ALA A 328 19.50 -22.43 -18.09
C ALA A 328 20.89 -22.12 -18.70
N SER A 329 21.80 -23.09 -18.71
CA SER A 329 23.11 -22.93 -19.36
C SER A 329 22.98 -22.72 -20.87
N LEU A 330 22.20 -23.56 -21.56
CA LEU A 330 21.99 -23.44 -23.01
C LEU A 330 21.26 -22.14 -23.39
N LEU A 331 20.32 -21.70 -22.55
CA LEU A 331 19.59 -20.47 -22.73
C LEU A 331 20.51 -19.26 -22.65
N ARG A 332 21.45 -19.24 -21.71
CA ARG A 332 22.46 -18.17 -21.59
C ARG A 332 23.25 -18.00 -22.89
N ASP A 333 23.71 -19.11 -23.46
CA ASP A 333 24.47 -19.11 -24.72
C ASP A 333 23.64 -18.58 -25.90
N ARG A 334 22.34 -18.84 -25.94
CA ARG A 334 21.43 -18.44 -27.04
C ARG A 334 20.80 -17.06 -26.89
N SER A 335 20.69 -16.53 -25.67
CA SER A 335 19.95 -15.30 -25.35
C SER A 335 20.83 -14.05 -25.30
N HIS A 336 22.15 -14.21 -25.37
CA HIS A 336 23.14 -13.17 -25.06
C HIS A 336 23.01 -12.58 -23.64
N ALA A 337 22.20 -13.16 -22.75
CA ALA A 337 22.11 -12.72 -21.36
C ALA A 337 23.31 -13.24 -20.55
N ASP A 338 23.61 -12.55 -19.44
CA ASP A 338 24.65 -12.96 -18.50
C ASP A 338 24.10 -13.91 -17.43
N VAL A 339 22.79 -13.81 -17.17
CA VAL A 339 22.04 -14.60 -16.19
C VAL A 339 20.91 -15.34 -16.86
#